data_AF-A0A7L9MA14-F1
#
_entry.id   AF-A0A7L9MA14-F1
#
_cell.length_a   1.000
_cell.length_b   1.000
_cell.length_c   1.000
_cell.angle_alpha   90.00
_cell.angle_beta   90.00
_cell.angle_gamma   90.00
#
_symmetry.space_group_name_H-M   'P 1'
#
loop_
_entity.id
_entity.type
_entity.pdbx_description
1 polymer ?
#
loop_
_entity_poly.entity_id
_entity_poly.type
_entity_poly.pdbx_seq_one_letter_code
_entity_poly.pdbx_strand_id
1 'polypeptide(L)'
;MNKHVFTDNEFAHLGEGEIAYVRKIRSDDLARSFPSLPPIAPGLELWALFGASGEPIVLSDVRATALQGAHDHELRTVTLH
;
A
#
# COMPACT_ATOMS: atom_id res chain seq x y z
N MET A 1 26.19 19.93 10.02
CA MET A 1 24.75 19.76 9.76
C MET A 1 24.60 19.33 8.30
N ASN A 2 24.73 18.03 8.02
CA ASN A 2 24.62 17.54 6.64
C ASN A 2 23.13 17.42 6.31
N LYS A 3 22.61 18.34 5.49
CA LYS A 3 21.32 18.16 4.83
C LYS A 3 21.49 17.09 3.77
N HIS A 4 21.16 15.84 4.09
CA HIS A 4 20.90 14.83 3.06
C HIS A 4 19.65 15.27 2.31
N VAL A 5 19.84 15.80 1.11
CA VAL A 5 18.77 16.06 0.15
C VAL A 5 18.54 14.74 -0.57
N PHE A 6 17.54 13.98 -0.12
CA PHE A 6 17.13 12.75 -0.79
C PHE A 6 16.48 13.09 -2.14
N THR A 7 16.74 12.27 -3.15
CA THR A 7 16.04 12.34 -4.45
C THR A 7 14.58 11.88 -4.31
N ASP A 8 13.70 12.25 -5.24
CA ASP A 8 12.28 11.84 -5.23
C ASP A 8 12.12 10.31 -5.15
N ASN A 9 13.02 9.59 -5.83
CA ASN A 9 13.09 8.13 -5.80
C ASN A 9 13.56 7.62 -4.42
N GLU A 10 14.57 8.24 -3.81
CA GLU A 10 14.98 7.89 -2.44
C GLU A 10 13.92 8.24 -1.38
N PHE A 11 13.08 9.26 -1.62
CA PHE A 11 11.91 9.56 -0.80
C PHE A 11 10.79 8.52 -0.98
N ALA A 12 10.53 8.08 -2.22
CA ALA A 12 9.54 7.05 -2.52
C ALA A 12 9.91 5.69 -1.91
N HIS A 13 11.20 5.38 -1.88
CA HIS A 13 11.75 4.18 -1.23
C HIS A 13 12.03 4.37 0.28
N LEU A 14 11.80 5.56 0.83
CA LEU A 14 12.06 5.84 2.24
C LEU A 14 11.02 5.12 3.11
N GLY A 15 11.42 4.01 3.73
CA GLY A 15 10.53 3.14 4.51
C GLY A 15 9.94 1.99 3.69
N GLU A 16 10.37 1.77 2.45
CA GLU A 16 10.06 0.51 1.74
C GLU A 16 10.64 -0.68 2.51
N GLY A 17 9.82 -1.71 2.72
CA GLY A 17 10.19 -2.85 3.56
C GLY A 17 10.06 -2.64 5.07
N GLU A 18 9.86 -1.40 5.55
CA GLU A 18 9.67 -1.11 6.98
C GLU A 18 8.28 -0.57 7.32
N ILE A 19 7.65 0.21 6.42
CA ILE A 19 6.40 0.92 6.69
C ILE A 19 5.38 0.55 5.62
N ALA A 20 4.20 0.15 6.07
CA ALA A 20 3.03 -0.06 5.22
C ALA A 20 1.78 0.49 5.89
N TYR A 21 0.78 0.86 5.10
CA TYR A 21 -0.48 1.39 5.61
C TYR A 21 -1.67 0.72 4.93
N VAL A 22 -2.76 0.58 5.68
CA VAL A 22 -4.00 -0.04 5.19
C VAL A 22 -5.07 1.04 5.02
N ARG A 23 -5.69 1.08 3.84
CA ARG A 23 -6.85 1.95 3.58
C ARG A 23 -7.91 1.24 2.74
N LYS A 24 -9.14 1.76 2.80
CA LYS A 24 -10.18 1.38 1.86
C LYS A 24 -9.94 2.02 0.50
N ILE A 25 -10.19 1.27 -0.56
CA ILE A 25 -10.15 1.73 -1.95
C ILE A 25 -11.23 1.01 -2.76
N ARG A 26 -11.82 1.70 -3.74
CA ARG A 26 -12.76 1.08 -4.69
C ARG A 26 -11.97 0.33 -5.75
N SER A 27 -12.48 -0.83 -6.18
CA SER A 27 -11.88 -1.61 -7.27
C SER A 27 -11.66 -0.79 -8.54
N ASP A 28 -12.59 0.12 -8.84
CA ASP A 28 -12.56 0.96 -10.03
C ASP A 28 -11.44 2.02 -9.96
N ASP A 29 -11.24 2.62 -8.78
CA ASP A 29 -10.15 3.56 -8.54
C ASP A 29 -8.80 2.84 -8.57
N LEU A 30 -8.73 1.65 -7.95
CA LEU A 30 -7.52 0.84 -7.94
C LEU A 30 -7.12 0.39 -9.36
N ALA A 31 -8.07 -0.08 -10.17
CA ALA A 31 -7.82 -0.47 -11.54
C ALA A 31 -7.41 0.71 -12.43
N ARG A 32 -7.90 1.92 -12.12
CA ARG A 32 -7.48 3.15 -12.81
C ARG A 32 -6.07 3.58 -12.42
N SER A 33 -5.73 3.50 -11.14
CA SER A 33 -4.41 3.90 -10.62
C SER A 33 -3.31 2.87 -10.91
N PHE A 34 -3.65 1.57 -10.95
CA PHE A 34 -2.71 0.47 -11.14
C PHE A 34 -3.20 -0.47 -12.27
N PRO A 35 -3.10 -0.03 -13.54
CA PRO A 35 -3.61 -0.80 -14.68
C PRO A 35 -2.82 -2.10 -14.94
N SER A 36 -1.66 -2.28 -14.30
CA SER A 36 -0.86 -3.50 -14.35
C SER A 36 -1.37 -4.63 -13.45
N LEU A 37 -2.30 -4.34 -12.54
CA LEU A 37 -2.88 -5.36 -11.66
C LEU A 37 -3.78 -6.34 -12.45
N PRO A 38 -3.93 -7.58 -11.96
CA PRO A 38 -4.94 -8.50 -12.49
C PRO A 38 -6.33 -7.85 -12.48
N PRO A 39 -7.22 -8.21 -13.42
CA PRO A 39 -8.57 -7.66 -13.45
C PRO A 39 -9.32 -7.98 -12.15
N ILE A 40 -9.81 -6.95 -11.48
CA ILE A 40 -10.61 -7.03 -10.27
C ILE A 40 -12.07 -6.76 -10.66
N ALA A 41 -13.01 -7.46 -10.02
CA ALA A 41 -14.43 -7.22 -10.27
C ALA A 41 -14.79 -5.76 -9.88
N PRO A 42 -15.48 -5.01 -10.77
CA PRO A 42 -15.83 -3.62 -10.50
C PRO A 42 -16.91 -3.50 -9.42
N GLY A 43 -17.00 -2.32 -8.79
CA GLY A 43 -17.98 -2.01 -7.74
C GLY A 43 -17.64 -2.54 -6.34
N LEU A 44 -16.48 -3.17 -6.14
CA LEU A 44 -16.04 -3.65 -4.84
C LEU A 44 -15.42 -2.52 -4.00
N GLU A 45 -15.60 -2.60 -2.68
CA GLU A 45 -14.83 -1.83 -1.71
C GLU A 45 -13.86 -2.78 -1.02
N LEU A 46 -12.56 -2.55 -1.24
CA LEU A 46 -11.49 -3.42 -0.75
C LEU A 46 -10.65 -2.69 0.27
N TRP A 47 -10.07 -3.46 1.18
CA TRP A 47 -8.95 -3.06 2.01
C TRP A 47 -7.65 -3.39 1.27
N ALA A 48 -6.86 -2.35 1.02
CA ALA A 48 -5.57 -2.47 0.39
C ALA A 48 -4.47 -2.11 1.39
N LEU A 49 -3.48 -2.98 1.51
CA LEU A 49 -2.21 -2.69 2.14
C LEU A 49 -1.29 -2.08 1.09
N PHE A 50 -0.81 -0.87 1.35
CA PHE A 50 0.14 -0.17 0.51
C PHE A 50 1.50 -0.10 1.20
N GLY A 51 2.56 -0.24 0.41
CA GLY A 51 3.91 0.10 0.86
C GLY A 51 4.10 1.61 1.01
N ALA A 52 5.24 2.01 1.57
CA ALA A 52 5.62 3.41 1.69
C ALA A 52 5.65 4.15 0.33
N SER A 53 5.98 3.45 -0.76
CA SER A 53 5.94 3.96 -2.13
C SER A 53 4.53 4.20 -2.69
N GLY A 54 3.50 3.71 -1.99
CA GLY A 54 2.11 3.77 -2.46
C GLY A 54 1.70 2.65 -3.40
N GLU A 55 2.57 1.68 -3.67
CA GLU A 55 2.20 0.48 -4.43
C GLU A 55 1.38 -0.50 -3.56
N PRO A 56 0.32 -1.11 -4.11
CA PRO A 56 -0.49 -2.09 -3.39
C PRO A 56 0.27 -3.41 -3.26
N ILE A 57 0.36 -3.91 -2.04
CA ILE A 57 1.03 -5.17 -1.68
C ILE A 57 0.00 -6.29 -1.51
N VAL A 58 -1.06 -6.02 -0.75
CA VAL A 58 -2.13 -6.99 -0.45
C VAL A 58 -3.49 -6.34 -0.65
N LEU A 59 -4.41 -7.08 -1.26
CA LEU A 59 -5.81 -6.69 -1.44
C LEU A 59 -6.72 -7.72 -0.77
N SER A 60 -7.69 -7.26 0.01
CA SER A 60 -8.71 -8.13 0.59
C SER A 60 -10.02 -7.39 0.79
N ASP A 61 -11.13 -8.12 0.72
CA ASP A 61 -12.44 -7.67 1.17
C ASP A 61 -12.54 -7.52 2.70
N VAL A 62 -11.63 -8.15 3.46
CA VAL A 62 -11.58 -8.12 4.92
C VAL A 62 -10.34 -7.37 5.42
N ARG A 63 -10.56 -6.35 6.27
CA ARG A 63 -9.48 -5.53 6.85
C ARG A 63 -8.41 -6.36 7.56
N ALA A 64 -8.84 -7.33 8.35
CA ALA A 64 -7.95 -8.19 9.14
C ALA A 64 -6.98 -8.97 8.24
N THR A 65 -7.44 -9.47 7.10
CA THR A 65 -6.61 -10.19 6.12
C THR A 65 -5.56 -9.28 5.51
N ALA A 66 -5.91 -8.04 5.16
CA ALA A 66 -4.93 -7.05 4.66
C ALA A 66 -3.87 -6.69 5.71
N LEU A 67 -4.24 -6.65 7.00
CA LEU A 67 -3.31 -6.46 8.11
C LEU A 67 -2.41 -7.68 8.35
N GLN A 68 -2.96 -8.89 8.27
CA GLN A 68 -2.16 -10.13 8.36
C GLN A 68 -1.11 -10.16 7.26
N GLY A 69 -1.47 -9.79 6.04
CA GLY A 69 -0.50 -9.66 4.94
C GLY A 69 0.66 -8.70 5.26
N ALA A 70 0.44 -7.66 6.06
CA ALA A 70 1.53 -6.79 6.49
C ALA A 70 2.44 -7.46 7.53
N HIS A 71 1.84 -8.19 8.49
CA HIS A 71 2.58 -8.98 9.47
C HIS A 71 3.42 -10.10 8.80
N ASP A 72 2.85 -10.79 7.82
CA ASP A 72 3.49 -11.89 7.09
C ASP A 72 4.66 -11.40 6.21
N HIS A 73 4.61 -10.15 5.74
CA HIS A 73 5.67 -9.53 4.96
C HIS A 73 6.71 -8.76 5.83
N GLU A 74 6.69 -8.91 7.16
CA GLU A 74 7.54 -8.18 8.12
C GLU A 74 7.41 -6.64 8.06
N LEU A 75 6.33 -6.12 7.46
CA LEU A 75 6.09 -4.67 7.30
C LEU A 75 5.46 -4.09 8.57
N ARG A 76 6.02 -3.02 9.14
CA ARG A 76 5.38 -2.33 10.28
C ARG A 76 4.16 -1.56 9.76
N THR A 77 2.98 -1.98 10.21
CA THR A 77 1.72 -1.32 9.86
C THR A 77 1.56 -0.01 10.61
N VAL A 78 1.47 1.10 9.90
CA VAL A 78 1.05 2.39 10.44
C VAL A 78 -0.39 2.67 10.03
N THR A 79 -1.17 3.28 10.93
CA THR A 79 -2.54 3.72 10.62
C THR A 79 -2.49 5.21 10.34
N LEU A 80 -2.88 5.62 9.13
CA LEU A 80 -3.09 7.03 8.82
C LEU A 80 -4.42 7.47 9.46
N HIS A 81 -4.39 8.51 10.29
CA HIS A 81 -5.56 9.13 10.95
C HIS A 81 -6.02 10.37 10.18
#